data_AF-A0A530GIA8-F1
#
_entry.id   AF-A0A530GIA8-F1
#
_cell.length_a   1.000
_cell.length_b   1.000
_cell.length_c   1.000
_cell.angle_alpha   90.00
_cell.angle_beta   90.00
_cell.angle_gamma   90.00
#
_symmetry.space_group_name_H-M   'P 1'
#
loop_
_entity.id
_entity.type
_entity.pdbx_description
1 polymer ?
#
loop_
_entity_poly.entity_id
_entity_poly.type
_entity_poly.pdbx_seq_one_letter_code
_entity_poly.pdbx_strand_id
1 'polypeptide(L)' 'MPAKLSVNLNAVAMLRNRRDLPWPSVIGLGRIALAAGAHGLTVHPRPDERHTRHSDLPEIRALI' A
#
# COMPACT_ATOMS: atom_id res chain seq x y z
N MET A 1 21.73 -4.83 15.71
CA MET A 1 20.27 -4.75 15.53
C MET A 1 19.94 -5.23 14.12
N PRO A 2 18.92 -6.10 13.94
CA PRO A 2 18.50 -6.52 12.60
C PRO A 2 17.94 -5.33 11.81
N ALA A 3 18.04 -5.41 10.48
CA ALA A 3 17.49 -4.38 9.59
C ALA A 3 15.96 -4.32 9.68
N LYS A 4 15.39 -3.12 9.61
CA LYS A 4 13.94 -2.90 9.56
C LYS A 4 13.47 -2.85 8.11
N LEU A 5 12.52 -3.69 7.75
CA LEU A 5 11.89 -3.70 6.42
C LEU A 5 10.60 -2.87 6.43
N SER A 6 10.46 -1.91 5.52
CA SER A 6 9.19 -1.26 5.22
C SER A 6 8.73 -1.64 3.81
N VAL A 7 7.49 -2.09 3.65
CA VAL A 7 6.98 -2.62 2.38
C VAL A 7 6.26 -1.54 1.59
N ASN A 8 6.68 -1.34 0.34
CA ASN A 8 6.06 -0.35 -0.54
C ASN A 8 4.77 -0.89 -1.21
N LEU A 9 3.67 -0.13 -1.15
CA LEU A 9 2.37 -0.55 -1.70
C LEU A 9 2.04 0.03 -3.09
N ASN A 10 2.90 0.86 -3.67
CA ASN A 10 2.63 1.60 -4.92
C ASN A 10 2.35 0.65 -6.09
N ALA A 11 3.10 -0.47 -6.21
CA ALA A 11 2.91 -1.41 -7.31
C ALA A 11 1.52 -2.08 -7.28
N VAL A 12 1.02 -2.39 -6.07
CA VAL A 12 -0.33 -2.94 -5.87
C VAL A 12 -1.39 -1.93 -6.29
N ALA A 13 -1.25 -0.67 -5.84
CA ALA A 13 -2.16 0.40 -6.20
C ALA A 13 -2.15 0.69 -7.72
N MET A 14 -0.98 0.63 -8.36
CA MET A 14 -0.86 0.72 -9.81
C MET A 14 -1.62 -0.40 -10.51
N LEU A 15 -1.51 -1.65 -10.03
CA LEU A 15 -2.22 -2.79 -10.61
C LEU A 15 -3.73 -2.65 -10.47
N ARG A 16 -4.22 -2.25 -9.29
CA ARG A 16 -5.64 -1.91 -9.05
C ARG A 16 -6.13 -0.86 -10.04
N ASN A 17 -5.37 0.23 -10.24
CA ASN A 17 -5.82 1.35 -11.08
C ASN A 17 -5.90 1.02 -12.59
N ARG A 18 -5.30 -0.08 -13.06
CA ARG A 18 -5.31 -0.45 -14.49
C ARG A 18 -6.66 -0.97 -14.98
N ARG A 19 -7.53 -1.43 -14.08
CA ARG A 19 -8.83 -2.02 -14.42
C ARG A 19 -9.86 -1.60 -13.38
N ASP A 20 -11.11 -1.47 -13.79
CA ASP A 20 -12.22 -1.26 -12.86
C ASP A 20 -12.61 -2.60 -12.23
N LEU A 21 -11.74 -3.11 -11.35
CA LEU A 21 -11.92 -4.35 -10.62
C LEU A 21 -11.63 -4.12 -9.13
N PRO A 22 -12.33 -4.79 -8.20
CA PRO A 22 -12.11 -4.60 -6.77
C PRO A 22 -10.82 -5.25 -6.25
N TRP A 23 -9.98 -5.84 -7.14
CA TRP A 23 -8.72 -6.48 -6.79
C TRP A 23 -7.56 -6.00 -7.67
N PRO A 24 -6.31 -6.04 -7.15
CA PRO A 24 -5.94 -6.40 -5.78
C PRO A 24 -6.32 -5.32 -4.74
N SER A 25 -6.62 -5.75 -3.51
CA SER A 25 -6.83 -4.83 -2.39
C SER A 25 -5.50 -4.31 -1.84
N VAL A 26 -5.28 -3.01 -1.94
CA VAL A 26 -4.10 -2.33 -1.35
C VAL A 26 -4.05 -2.55 0.16
N ILE A 27 -5.20 -2.44 0.82
CA ILE A 27 -5.35 -2.61 2.27
C ILE A 27 -5.16 -4.07 2.68
N GLY A 28 -5.73 -5.01 1.92
CA GLY A 28 -5.54 -6.44 2.17
C GLY A 28 -4.07 -6.84 2.10
N LEU A 29 -3.34 -6.37 1.08
CA LEU A 29 -1.91 -6.65 0.93
C LEU A 29 -1.05 -5.91 1.95
N GLY A 30 -1.42 -4.68 2.35
CA GLY A 30 -0.78 -3.97 3.46
C GLY A 30 -0.88 -4.74 4.78
N ARG A 31 -2.06 -5.29 5.09
CA ARG A 31 -2.29 -6.13 6.27
C ARG A 31 -1.45 -7.42 6.22
N ILE A 32 -1.37 -8.08 5.06
CA ILE A 32 -0.53 -9.26 4.87
C ILE A 32 0.95 -8.94 5.10
N ALA A 33 1.44 -7.82 4.58
CA ALA A 33 2.83 -7.40 4.77
C ALA A 33 3.18 -7.19 6.24
N LEU A 34 2.30 -6.50 7.00
CA LEU A 34 2.47 -6.31 8.45
C LEU A 34 2.43 -7.65 9.20
N ALA A 35 1.45 -8.52 8.89
CA ALA A 35 1.34 -9.84 9.49
C ALA A 35 2.55 -10.74 9.18
N ALA A 36 3.20 -10.55 8.04
CA ALA A 36 4.43 -11.24 7.65
C ALA A 36 5.71 -10.68 8.29
N GLY A 37 5.59 -9.66 9.16
CA GLY A 37 6.71 -9.11 9.92
C GLY A 37 7.34 -7.84 9.34
N ALA A 38 6.69 -7.18 8.37
CA ALA A 38 7.12 -5.85 7.95
C ALA A 38 7.08 -4.87 9.15
N HIS A 39 8.12 -4.07 9.29
CA HIS A 39 8.19 -3.03 10.31
C HIS A 39 7.26 -1.85 10.00
N GLY A 40 6.91 -1.65 8.73
CA GLY A 40 6.04 -0.59 8.30
C GLY A 40 5.61 -0.73 6.85
N LEU A 41 4.81 0.25 6.42
CA LEU A 41 4.32 0.38 5.06
C LEU A 41 4.79 1.71 4.48
N THR A 42 5.20 1.70 3.21
CA THR A 42 5.65 2.88 2.48
C THR A 42 4.72 3.15 1.30
N VAL A 43 4.34 4.40 1.12
CA VAL A 43 3.61 4.87 -0.06
C VAL A 43 4.19 6.16 -0.60
N HIS A 44 3.93 6.44 -1.87
CA HIS A 44 4.30 7.71 -2.50
C HIS A 44 3.10 8.24 -3.30
N PRO A 45 2.20 9.02 -2.70
CA PRO A 45 1.13 9.68 -3.45
C PRO A 45 1.76 10.68 -4.42
N ARG A 46 1.51 10.50 -5.71
CA ARG A 46 1.91 11.46 -6.74
C ARG A 46 0.76 12.44 -7.01
N PRO A 47 1.05 13.68 -7.44
CA PRO A 47 -0.01 14.63 -7.83
C PRO A 47 -0.93 14.12 -8.94
N ASP A 48 -0.44 13.24 -9.82
CA ASP A 48 -1.21 12.62 -10.91
C ASP A 48 -1.95 11.34 -10.48
N GLU A 49 -1.87 10.95 -9.20
CA GLU A 49 -2.51 9.76 -8.64
C GLU A 49 -2.25 8.45 -9.42
N ARG A 50 -1.09 8.34 -10.07
CA ARG A 50 -0.74 7.22 -10.96
C ARG A 50 -0.81 5.84 -10.29
N HIS A 51 -0.56 5.76 -9.00
CA HIS A 51 -0.60 4.52 -8.21
C HIS A 51 -1.39 4.68 -6.92
N THR A 52 -0.74 5.04 -5.82
CA THR A 52 -1.42 5.36 -4.57
C THR A 52 -2.14 6.69 -4.75
N ARG A 53 -3.44 6.68 -4.53
CA ARG A 53 -4.31 7.87 -4.55
C ARG A 53 -4.31 8.51 -3.16
N HIS A 54 -4.66 9.79 -3.07
CA HIS A 54 -4.80 10.45 -1.77
C HIS A 54 -5.89 9.81 -0.91
N SER A 55 -6.93 9.27 -1.55
CA SER A 55 -8.00 8.50 -0.89
C SER A 55 -7.51 7.24 -0.18
N ASP A 56 -6.37 6.67 -0.60
CA ASP A 56 -5.82 5.47 0.02
C ASP A 56 -5.17 5.76 1.38
N LEU A 57 -4.77 7.01 1.64
CA LEU A 57 -3.95 7.38 2.80
C LEU A 57 -4.64 7.16 4.16
N PRO A 58 -5.90 7.58 4.36
CA PRO A 58 -6.59 7.34 5.63
C PRO A 58 -6.72 5.85 5.94
N GLU A 59 -7.04 5.04 4.94
CA GLU A 59 -7.20 3.59 5.10
C GLU A 59 -5.86 2.90 5.41
N ILE A 60 -4.77 3.29 4.71
CA ILE A 60 -3.44 2.75 4.98
C ILE A 60 -2.96 3.18 6.37
N ARG A 61 -3.22 4.43 6.77
CA ARG A 61 -2.85 4.92 8.10
C ARG A 61 -3.56 4.15 9.22
N ALA A 62 -4.79 3.72 9.00
CA ALA A 62 -5.56 2.93 9.96
C ALA A 62 -5.00 1.51 10.19
N LEU A 63 -4.02 1.05 9.40
CA LEU A 63 -3.36 -0.25 9.58
C LEU A 63 -2.20 -0.23 10.59
N ILE A 64 -1.71 0.96 10.98
CA ILE A 64 -0.49 1.14 11.78
C ILE A 64 -0.67 2.07 12.98
#